data_AF-A0A2E6H7B9-F1
#
_entry.id   AF-A0A2E6H7B9-F1
#
_cell.length_a   1.000
_cell.length_b   1.000
_cell.length_c   1.000
_cell.angle_alpha   90.00
_cell.angle_beta   90.00
_cell.angle_gamma   90.00
#
_symmetry.space_group_name_H-M   'P 1'
#
loop_
_entity.id
_entity.type
_entity.pdbx_description
1 polymer ?
#
loop_
_entity_poly.entity_id
_entity_poly.type
_entity_poly.pdbx_seq_one_letter_code
_entity_poly.pdbx_strand_id
1 'polypeptide(L)'
;MFLKNTAIGFILFNFLMILFIGRAQAEYRVYQYSVKYKKLYEVDTKPYLVTSTLDPVSYVAYHGGSQTMAIDLLRSWVCKGHTGQLKAHCPSPYEKAKEVKGF
;
A
#
# COMPACT_ATOMS: atom_id res chain seq x y z
N MET A 1 33.35 -20.92 33.00
CA MET A 1 32.03 -20.49 33.51
C MET A 1 31.64 -19.09 33.02
N PHE A 2 32.55 -18.09 33.06
CA PHE A 2 32.31 -16.72 32.57
C PHE A 2 31.80 -16.60 31.12
N LEU A 3 32.37 -17.32 30.15
CA LEU A 3 31.94 -17.25 28.73
C LEU A 3 30.49 -17.71 28.49
N LYS A 4 29.96 -18.61 29.33
CA LYS A 4 28.61 -19.18 29.18
C LYS A 4 27.53 -18.18 29.61
N ASN A 5 27.82 -17.38 30.63
CA ASN A 5 26.91 -16.34 31.14
C ASN A 5 26.83 -15.15 30.18
N THR A 6 27.94 -14.80 29.51
CA THR A 6 27.92 -13.78 28.44
C THR A 6 27.15 -14.24 27.21
N ALA A 7 27.23 -15.52 26.83
CA ALA A 7 26.46 -16.07 25.71
C ALA A 7 24.96 -16.10 25.99
N ILE A 8 24.54 -16.49 27.20
CA ILE A 8 23.13 -16.47 27.63
C ILE A 8 22.60 -15.03 27.65
N GLY A 9 23.38 -14.08 28.17
CA GLY A 9 23.02 -12.66 28.15
C GLY A 9 22.82 -12.13 26.73
N PHE A 10 23.67 -12.51 25.79
CA PHE A 10 23.54 -12.13 24.38
C PHE A 10 22.28 -12.72 23.73
N ILE A 11 21.96 -13.99 24.01
CA ILE A 11 20.74 -14.64 23.48
C ILE A 11 19.48 -13.95 24.04
N LEU A 12 19.44 -13.69 25.35
CA LEU A 12 18.32 -13.00 26.00
C LEU A 12 18.13 -11.58 25.44
N PHE A 13 19.22 -10.85 25.21
CA PHE A 13 19.17 -9.51 24.61
C PHE A 13 18.60 -9.54 23.19
N ASN A 14 19.07 -10.46 22.34
CA ASN A 14 18.55 -10.60 20.97
C ASN A 14 17.07 -11.03 20.97
N PHE A 15 16.68 -11.94 21.87
CA PHE A 15 15.27 -12.34 22.03
C PHE A 15 14.39 -11.16 22.45
N LEU A 16 14.87 -10.32 23.37
CA LEU A 16 14.15 -9.12 23.80
C LEU A 16 13.96 -8.13 22.64
N MET A 17 14.96 -7.94 21.78
CA MET A 17 14.89 -7.03 20.63
C MET A 17 13.84 -7.47 19.59
N ILE A 18 13.63 -8.76 19.40
CA ILE A 18 12.62 -9.30 18.46
C ILE A 18 11.19 -8.93 18.90
N LEU A 19 10.93 -8.81 20.19
CA LEU A 19 9.60 -8.51 20.73
C LEU A 19 9.13 -7.07 20.40
N PHE A 20 10.03 -6.16 20.01
CA PHE A 20 9.70 -4.75 19.74
C PHE A 20 9.39 -4.43 18.26
N ILE A 21 9.52 -5.38 17.34
CA ILE A 21 9.40 -5.12 15.88
C ILE A 21 7.95 -4.75 15.47
N GLY A 22 6.93 -5.13 16.26
CA GLY A 22 5.52 -4.99 15.89
C GLY A 22 4.91 -3.57 16.00
N ARG A 23 5.66 -2.57 16.47
CA ARG A 23 5.15 -1.22 16.78
C ARG A 23 5.50 -0.17 15.72
N ALA A 24 5.92 -0.57 14.52
CA ALA A 24 6.18 0.37 13.44
C ALA A 24 4.86 1.01 12.96
N GLN A 25 4.74 2.32 13.17
CA GLN A 25 3.75 3.15 12.50
C GLN A 25 4.38 3.70 11.22
N ALA A 26 3.77 3.42 10.09
CA ALA A 26 4.23 3.87 8.79
C ALA A 26 3.11 4.66 8.11
N GLU A 27 3.47 5.81 7.56
CA GLU A 27 2.57 6.49 6.64
C GLU A 27 2.72 5.84 5.27
N TYR A 28 1.61 5.60 4.58
CA TYR A 28 1.61 5.12 3.21
C TYR A 28 0.67 5.96 2.37
N ARG A 29 0.96 6.05 1.07
CA ARG A 29 0.11 6.75 0.12
C ARG A 29 -0.76 5.75 -0.62
N VAL A 30 -2.02 6.13 -0.79
CA VAL A 30 -3.01 5.41 -1.60
C VAL A 30 -3.33 6.27 -2.80
N TYR A 31 -3.48 5.61 -3.95
CA TYR A 31 -3.80 6.20 -5.23
C TYR A 31 -5.07 5.55 -5.76
N GLN A 32 -5.91 6.34 -6.41
CA GLN A 32 -7.03 5.82 -7.19
C GLN A 32 -6.81 6.16 -8.65
N TYR A 33 -6.91 5.14 -9.50
CA TYR A 33 -6.73 5.24 -10.94
C TYR A 33 -8.04 4.93 -11.67
N SER A 34 -8.23 5.57 -12.82
CA SER A 34 -9.04 5.04 -13.91
C SER A 34 -8.11 4.24 -14.81
N VAL A 35 -8.37 2.94 -14.99
CA VAL A 35 -7.54 2.03 -15.78
C VAL A 35 -8.25 1.70 -17.09
N LYS A 36 -7.50 1.79 -18.19
CA LYS A 36 -7.94 1.36 -19.53
C LYS A 36 -6.88 0.45 -20.14
N TYR A 37 -7.27 -0.74 -20.59
CA TYR A 37 -6.37 -1.62 -21.32
C TYR A 37 -6.16 -1.10 -22.75
N LYS A 38 -4.91 -1.07 -23.18
CA LYS A 38 -4.54 -0.80 -24.58
C LYS A 38 -4.62 -2.14 -25.32
N LYS A 39 -5.71 -2.38 -26.04
CA LYS A 39 -5.79 -3.55 -26.92
C LYS A 39 -5.11 -3.27 -28.26
N LEU A 40 -4.51 -4.32 -28.83
CA LEU A 40 -4.12 -4.38 -30.24
C LEU A 40 -5.32 -4.44 -31.20
N TYR A 41 -6.53 -4.75 -30.71
CA TYR A 41 -7.76 -4.88 -31.51
C TYR A 41 -8.95 -4.19 -30.84
N GLU A 42 -9.78 -3.51 -31.65
CA GLU A 42 -10.85 -2.54 -31.31
C GLU A 42 -12.04 -3.08 -30.49
N VAL A 43 -11.79 -3.71 -29.35
CA VAL A 43 -12.85 -3.95 -28.37
C VAL A 43 -12.71 -2.88 -27.29
N ASP A 44 -13.57 -1.87 -27.34
CA ASP A 44 -13.57 -0.76 -26.39
C ASP A 44 -13.81 -1.28 -24.96
N THR A 45 -12.72 -1.48 -24.22
CA THR A 45 -12.80 -1.83 -22.81
C THR A 45 -13.11 -0.55 -22.04
N LYS A 46 -14.30 -0.53 -21.44
CA LYS A 46 -14.71 0.57 -20.56
C LYS A 46 -13.67 0.76 -19.45
N PRO A 47 -13.27 2.01 -19.16
CA PRO A 47 -12.40 2.29 -18.03
C PRO A 47 -13.06 1.84 -16.73
N TYR A 48 -12.25 1.37 -15.78
CA TYR A 48 -12.70 0.99 -14.45
C TYR A 48 -11.83 1.63 -13.37
N LEU A 49 -12.41 1.81 -12.18
CA LEU A 49 -11.73 2.39 -11.05
C LEU A 49 -10.99 1.34 -10.24
N VAL A 50 -9.76 1.65 -9.84
CA VAL A 50 -8.97 0.81 -8.94
C VAL A 50 -8.28 1.69 -7.90
N THR A 51 -8.12 1.14 -6.70
CA THR A 51 -7.36 1.76 -5.62
C THR A 51 -6.12 0.91 -5.34
N SER A 52 -4.96 1.53 -5.20
CA SER A 52 -3.68 0.84 -4.98
C SER A 52 -2.72 1.68 -4.15
N THR A 53 -1.75 1.02 -3.50
CA THR A 53 -0.61 1.68 -2.84
C THR A 53 0.58 1.90 -3.77
N LEU A 54 0.54 1.33 -4.99
CA LEU A 54 1.57 1.54 -5.99
C LEU A 54 1.41 2.94 -6.61
N ASP A 55 2.51 3.70 -6.65
CA ASP A 55 2.57 4.96 -7.39
C ASP A 55 2.37 4.71 -8.90
N PRO A 56 2.12 5.75 -9.71
CA PRO A 56 1.75 5.56 -11.12
C PRO A 56 2.79 4.77 -11.93
N VAL A 57 4.08 4.99 -11.66
CA VAL A 57 5.17 4.31 -12.39
C VAL A 57 5.21 2.84 -11.98
N SER A 58 5.17 2.57 -10.68
CA SER A 58 5.17 1.20 -10.14
C SER A 58 3.92 0.41 -10.54
N TYR A 59 2.75 1.05 -10.54
CA TYR A 59 1.49 0.41 -10.93
C TYR A 59 1.54 -0.03 -12.38
N VAL A 60 2.03 0.84 -13.27
CA VAL A 60 2.21 0.51 -14.70
C VAL A 60 3.23 -0.59 -14.89
N ALA A 61 4.39 -0.52 -14.23
CA ALA A 61 5.42 -1.54 -14.34
C ALA A 61 4.92 -2.93 -13.88
N TYR A 62 4.16 -2.99 -12.78
CA TYR A 62 3.61 -4.23 -12.24
C TYR A 62 2.58 -4.90 -13.17
N HIS A 63 1.79 -4.12 -13.91
CA HIS A 63 0.69 -4.61 -14.75
C HIS A 63 1.06 -4.74 -16.24
N GLY A 64 2.35 -4.91 -16.56
CA GLY A 64 2.80 -5.19 -17.93
C GLY A 64 3.24 -3.96 -18.74
N GLY A 65 3.33 -2.79 -18.11
CA GLY A 65 3.94 -1.61 -18.69
C GLY A 65 2.98 -0.72 -19.49
N SER A 66 3.51 0.40 -20.00
CA SER A 66 2.71 1.41 -20.70
C SER A 66 2.20 0.96 -22.08
N GLN A 67 2.66 -0.19 -22.57
CA GLN A 67 2.20 -0.78 -23.83
C GLN A 67 0.89 -1.55 -23.65
N THR A 68 0.65 -2.15 -22.47
CA THR A 68 -0.53 -2.99 -22.21
C THR A 68 -1.71 -2.20 -21.64
N MET A 69 -1.44 -1.09 -20.96
CA MET A 69 -2.48 -0.28 -20.32
C MET A 69 -2.13 1.21 -20.25
N ALA A 70 -3.18 2.01 -20.10
CA ALA A 70 -3.14 3.40 -19.72
C ALA A 70 -3.81 3.58 -18.36
N ILE A 71 -3.29 4.50 -17.57
CA ILE A 71 -3.90 4.91 -16.30
C ILE A 71 -4.05 6.42 -16.25
N ASP A 72 -5.13 6.89 -15.65
CA ASP A 72 -5.30 8.27 -15.24
C ASP A 72 -5.38 8.32 -13.71
N LEU A 73 -4.51 9.10 -13.07
CA LEU A 73 -4.54 9.32 -11.63
C LEU A 73 -5.68 10.29 -11.28
N LEU A 74 -6.68 9.79 -10.57
CA LEU A 74 -7.84 10.59 -10.18
C LEU A 74 -7.64 11.29 -8.84
N ARG A 75 -7.09 10.58 -7.86
CA ARG A 75 -6.85 11.09 -6.51
C ARG A 75 -5.76 10.32 -5.79
N SER A 76 -5.12 10.97 -4.82
CA SER A 76 -4.24 10.31 -3.85
C SER A 76 -4.43 10.87 -2.45
N TRP A 77 -4.18 10.05 -1.44
CA TRP A 77 -4.22 10.47 -0.03
C TRP A 77 -3.22 9.70 0.81
N VAL A 78 -2.85 10.28 1.95
CA VAL A 78 -1.95 9.64 2.91
C VAL A 78 -2.77 8.94 3.98
N CYS A 79 -2.47 7.66 4.17
CA CYS A 79 -2.97 6.85 5.26
C CYS A 79 -1.93 6.81 6.38
N LYS A 80 -2.30 7.33 7.55
CA LYS A 80 -1.48 7.23 8.76
C LYS A 80 -1.78 5.92 9.48
N GLY A 81 -0.76 5.23 9.97
CA GLY A 81 -0.94 4.10 10.89
C GLY A 81 -0.22 2.82 10.46
N HIS A 82 -0.91 1.68 10.48
CA HIS A 82 -0.29 0.38 10.28
C HIS A 82 -0.57 -0.14 8.85
N THR A 83 0.50 -0.31 8.06
CA THR A 83 0.49 -0.86 6.69
C THR A 83 0.45 -2.38 6.63
N GLY A 84 0.59 -3.07 7.78
CA GLY A 84 0.64 -4.52 7.85
C GLY A 84 -0.73 -5.19 7.97
N GLN A 85 -0.70 -6.52 8.04
CA GLN A 85 -1.85 -7.39 8.36
C GLN A 85 -2.99 -7.41 7.33
N LEU A 86 -2.71 -7.16 6.04
CA LEU A 86 -3.71 -7.23 4.97
C LEU A 86 -4.94 -6.35 5.24
N LYS A 87 -4.76 -5.25 5.99
CA LYS A 87 -5.84 -4.32 6.30
C LYS A 87 -6.29 -3.62 5.02
N ALA A 88 -7.60 -3.34 4.96
CA ALA A 88 -8.16 -2.50 3.90
C ALA A 88 -7.50 -1.11 3.90
N HIS A 89 -7.49 -0.46 2.73
CA HIS A 89 -7.01 0.90 2.60
C HIS A 89 -7.81 1.86 3.51
N CYS A 90 -7.15 2.87 4.06
CA CYS A 90 -7.88 3.88 4.81
C CYS A 90 -8.83 4.66 3.87
N PRO A 91 -10.02 5.05 4.37
CA PRO A 91 -11.00 5.77 3.55
C PRO A 91 -10.44 7.10 3.06
N SER A 92 -10.78 7.46 1.83
CA SER A 92 -10.34 8.73 1.26
C SER A 92 -10.97 9.91 2.02
N PRO A 93 -10.30 11.07 2.10
CA PRO A 93 -10.89 12.27 2.70
C PRO A 93 -12.23 12.67 2.07
N TYR A 94 -12.44 12.35 0.79
CA TYR A 94 -13.66 12.66 0.05
C TYR A 94 -14.83 11.75 0.41
N GLU A 95 -14.58 10.47 0.71
CA GLU A 95 -15.62 9.57 1.22
C GLU A 95 -16.11 10.04 2.59
N LYS A 96 -15.18 10.40 3.49
CA LYS A 96 -15.53 10.98 4.79
C LYS A 96 -16.34 12.27 4.66
N ALA A 97 -15.98 13.12 3.69
CA ALA A 97 -16.72 14.37 3.45
C ALA A 97 -18.13 14.13 2.92
N LYS A 98 -18.36 13.04 2.17
CA LYS A 98 -19.69 12.66 1.68
C LYS A 98 -20.59 12.19 2.83
N GLU A 99 -20.06 11.37 3.74
CA GLU A 99 -20.76 10.93 4.95
C GLU A 99 -21.22 12.10 5.83
N VAL A 100 -20.36 13.11 6.00
CA VAL A 100 -20.69 14.32 6.78
C VAL A 100 -21.77 15.17 6.10
N LYS A 101 -21.86 15.14 4.77
CA LYS A 101 -22.80 15.95 3.99
C LYS A 101 -24.12 15.26 3.66
N GLY A 102 -24.31 13.99 4.06
CA GLY A 102 -25.60 13.29 3.93
C GLY A 102 -26.09 13.11 2.50
N PHE A 103 -25.17 12.96 1.53
CA PHE A 103 -25.48 12.64 0.14
C PHE A 103 -25.20 11.18 -0.20
#